data_AF-A0A960LC59-F1
#
_entry.id   AF-A0A960LC59-F1
#
_cell.length_a   1.000
_cell.length_b   1.000
_cell.length_c   1.000
_cell.angle_alpha   90.00
_cell.angle_beta   90.00
_cell.angle_gamma   90.00
#
_symmetry.space_group_name_H-M   'P 1'
#
loop_
_entity.id
_entity.type
_entity.pdbx_description
1 polymer ?
#
loop_
_entity_poly.entity_id
_entity_poly.type
_entity_poly.pdbx_seq_one_letter_code
_entity_poly.pdbx_strand_id
1 'polypeptide(L)' 'MTRVGVVFGGRSAEHRVSVVSARTVAAALAEAGHEVVPLGIDRDGRWRDA' A
#
# COMPACT_ATOMS: atom_id res chain seq x y z
N MET A 1 -8.64 3.61 -17.33
CA MET A 1 -7.32 3.44 -16.70
C MET A 1 -7.11 4.60 -15.74
N THR A 2 -6.91 4.31 -14.46
CA THR A 2 -6.74 5.31 -13.39
C THR A 2 -5.48 4.96 -12.62
N ARG A 3 -4.72 5.98 -12.20
CA ARG A 3 -3.56 5.82 -11.33
C ARG A 3 -4.02 5.85 -9.87
N VAL A 4 -3.77 4.78 -9.12
CA VAL A 4 -4.29 4.58 -7.76
C VAL A 4 -3.13 4.49 -6.77
N GLY A 5 -3.10 5.40 -5.81
CA GLY A 5 -2.19 5.35 -4.67
C GLY A 5 -2.73 4.41 -3.58
N VAL A 6 -1.96 3.39 -3.20
CA VAL A 6 -2.30 2.49 -2.09
C VAL A 6 -1.44 2.86 -0.89
N VAL A 7 -2.03 3.50 0.11
CA VAL A 7 -1.35 3.89 1.36
C VAL A 7 -1.47 2.76 2.39
N PHE A 8 -0.36 2.37 3.01
CA PHE A 8 -0.34 1.25 3.95
C PHE A 8 0.77 1.32 5.00
N GLY A 9 0.72 0.43 5.99
CA GLY A 9 1.68 0.31 7.08
C GLY A 9 1.29 1.19 8.28
N GLY A 10 2.17 2.10 8.65
CA GLY A 10 1.97 3.06 9.75
C GLY A 10 2.50 2.58 11.09
N ARG A 11 2.45 3.50 12.08
CA ARG A 11 2.83 3.27 13.48
C ARG A 11 1.66 2.64 14.25
N SER A 12 1.43 1.36 13.99
CA SER A 12 0.38 0.55 14.64
C SER A 12 0.90 -0.87 14.91
N ALA A 13 0.32 -1.55 15.90
CA ALA A 13 0.51 -2.99 16.11
C ALA A 13 0.09 -3.81 14.86
N GLU A 14 -0.87 -3.28 14.09
CA GLU A 14 -1.39 -3.88 12.86
C GLU A 14 -0.57 -3.53 11.61
N HIS A 15 0.62 -2.93 11.74
CA HIS A 15 1.48 -2.56 10.61
C HIS A 15 1.63 -3.69 9.58
N ARG A 16 1.94 -4.92 10.05
CA ARG A 16 2.11 -6.07 9.15
C ARG A 16 0.79 -6.49 8.49
N VAL A 17 -0.33 -6.36 9.19
CA VAL A 17 -1.66 -6.64 8.63
C VAL A 17 -1.92 -5.67 7.48
N SER A 18 -1.72 -4.37 7.70
CA SER A 18 -1.87 -3.35 6.65
C SER A 18 -0.97 -3.60 5.42
N VAL A 19 0.30 -3.98 5.64
CA VAL A 19 1.23 -4.35 4.53
C VAL A 19 0.72 -5.53 3.73
N VAL A 20 0.24 -6.59 4.38
CA VAL A 20 -0.30 -7.78 3.69
C VAL A 20 -1.58 -7.44 2.93
N SER A 21 -2.49 -6.69 3.55
CA SER A 21 -3.74 -6.24 2.90
C SER A 21 -3.45 -5.39 1.66
N ALA A 22 -2.48 -4.48 1.74
CA ALA A 22 -2.09 -3.63 0.61
C ALA A 22 -1.57 -4.42 -0.58
N ARG A 23 -0.84 -5.53 -0.36
CA ARG A 23 -0.41 -6.43 -1.45
C ARG A 23 -1.60 -7.05 -2.18
N THR A 24 -2.60 -7.53 -1.45
CA THR A 24 -3.81 -8.11 -2.05
C THR A 24 -4.60 -7.06 -2.85
N VAL A 25 -4.77 -5.86 -2.29
CA VAL A 25 -5.46 -4.75 -2.97
C VAL A 25 -4.69 -4.30 -4.22
N ALA A 26 -3.37 -4.14 -4.12
CA ALA A 26 -2.53 -3.74 -5.25
C ALA A 26 -2.60 -4.75 -6.40
N ALA A 27 -2.58 -6.06 -6.10
CA ALA A 27 -2.72 -7.11 -7.10
C ALA A 27 -4.07 -7.02 -7.83
N ALA A 28 -5.17 -6.92 -7.09
CA ALA A 28 -6.51 -6.81 -7.67
C ALA A 28 -6.69 -5.53 -8.52
N LEU A 29 -6.11 -4.41 -8.10
CA LEU A 29 -6.13 -3.16 -8.87
C LEU A 29 -5.33 -3.29 -10.18
N ALA A 30 -4.17 -3.93 -10.13
CA ALA A 30 -3.35 -4.19 -11.31
C ALA A 30 -4.09 -5.10 -12.31
N GLU A 31 -4.73 -6.16 -11.83
CA GLU A 31 -5.58 -7.06 -12.64
C GLU A 31 -6.76 -6.33 -13.28
N ALA A 32 -7.35 -5.36 -12.58
CA ALA A 32 -8.41 -4.49 -13.11
C ALA A 32 -7.90 -3.40 -14.09
N GLY A 33 -6.60 -3.38 -14.41
CA GLY A 33 -6.02 -2.46 -15.40
C GLY A 33 -5.71 -1.06 -14.87
N HIS A 34 -5.52 -0.91 -13.55
CA HIS A 34 -5.06 0.33 -12.93
C HIS A 34 -3.53 0.38 -12.82
N GLU A 35 -2.97 1.59 -12.92
CA GLU A 35 -1.58 1.83 -12.52
C GLU A 35 -1.54 1.99 -11.00
N VAL A 36 -0.82 1.13 -10.30
CA VAL A 36 -0.79 1.13 -8.83
C VAL A 36 0.49 1.75 -8.31
N VAL A 37 0.36 2.73 -7.42
CA VAL A 37 1.49 3.40 -6.75
C VAL A 37 1.46 3.02 -5.26
N PRO A 38 2.39 2.17 -4.79
CA PRO A 38 2.47 1.85 -3.38
C PRO A 38 3.06 3.02 -2.58
N LEU A 39 2.42 3.38 -1.47
CA LEU A 39 2.82 4.47 -0.59
C LEU A 39 2.93 3.95 0.84
N GLY A 40 4.13 3.49 1.22
CA GLY A 40 4.36 2.87 2.52
C GLY A 40 4.65 3.88 3.62
N ILE A 41 4.09 3.64 4.81
CA ILE A 41 4.49 4.32 6.04
C ILE A 41 5.15 3.28 6.95
N ASP A 42 6.39 3.52 7.39
CA ASP A 42 7.09 2.61 8.29
C ASP A 42 6.58 2.68 9.73
N ARG A 43 7.15 1.85 10.62
CA ARG A 43 6.75 1.77 12.03
C ARG A 43 7.13 3.01 12.84
N ASP A 44 8.05 3.83 12.32
CA ASP A 44 8.43 5.11 12.93
C ASP A 44 7.52 6.25 12.45
N GLY A 45 6.60 5.97 11.52
CA GLY A 45 5.70 6.95 10.92
C GLY A 45 6.34 7.73 9.76
N ARG A 46 7.48 7.28 9.23
CA ARG A 46 8.12 7.90 8.07
C ARG A 46 7.55 7.32 6.79
N TRP A 47 7.32 8.19 5.81
CA TRP A 47 6.98 7.74 4.47
C TRP A 47 8.20 7.07 3.83
N ARG A 48 7.94 5.97 3.14
CA ARG A 48 8.89 5.22 2.32
C ARG A 48 8.34 5.24 0.91
N ASP A 49 8.99 6.04 0.10
CA ASP A 49 8.86 6.09 -1.34
C ASP A 49 9.31 4.72 -1.87
N ALA A 50 8.49 4.10 -2.71
CA ALA A 50 8.84 2.90 -3.46
C ALA A 50 9.49 3.29 -4.79
#